data_AF-A0A5P9EVV0-F1
#
_entry.id   AF-A0A5P9EVV0-F1
#
_cell.length_a   1.000
_cell.length_b   1.000
_cell.length_c   1.000
_cell.angle_alpha   90.00
_cell.angle_beta   90.00
_cell.angle_gamma   90.00
#
_symmetry.space_group_name_H-M   'P 1'
#
loop_
_entity.id
_entity.type
_entity.pdbx_description
1 polymer ?
#
loop_
_entity_poly.entity_id
_entity_poly.type
_entity_poly.pdbx_seq_one_letter_code
_entity_poly.pdbx_strand_id
1 'polypeptide(L)'
;MHELYRAPDSALGNGSLIYKPSVLWKVLFFLLVPIELTSQYEAFAYNEYNQPIWWLIASLIIYTTYFVGFFGLAFAKKIGNARFWAFFLPVIIATDIYKLGTVIITMNMAVLKNQMAVLMITPLALFLWFIIFRYRKVFRYIK
;
A
#
# COMPACT_ATOMS: atom_id res chain seq x y z
N MET A 1 45.71 43.59 16.01
CA MET A 1 44.26 43.30 16.13
C MET A 1 43.98 42.13 15.20
N HIS A 2 43.73 40.94 15.76
CA HIS A 2 43.42 39.75 14.97
C HIS A 2 41.91 39.72 14.71
N GLU A 3 41.51 39.86 13.45
CA GLU A 3 40.13 39.61 13.04
C GLU A 3 39.86 38.10 13.17
N LEU A 4 39.02 37.75 14.14
CA LEU A 4 38.46 36.41 14.30
C LEU A 4 37.67 36.07 13.02
N TYR A 5 38.14 35.06 12.30
CA TYR A 5 37.41 34.46 11.19
C TYR A 5 36.04 34.00 11.70
N ARG A 6 34.98 34.73 11.36
CA ARG A 6 33.60 34.38 11.65
C ARG A 6 33.10 33.52 10.50
N ALA A 7 32.91 32.22 10.74
CA ALA A 7 32.32 31.34 9.75
C ALA A 7 30.97 31.91 9.31
N PRO A 8 30.65 31.89 8.00
CA PRO A 8 29.35 32.35 7.53
C PRO A 8 28.28 31.49 8.18
N ASP A 9 27.31 32.13 8.84
CA ASP A 9 26.12 31.47 9.34
C ASP A 9 25.43 30.84 8.13
N SER A 10 25.62 29.53 7.96
CA SER A 10 24.83 28.76 7.03
C SER A 10 23.43 28.75 7.59
N ALA A 11 22.61 29.70 7.16
CA ALA A 11 21.17 29.55 7.17
C ALA A 11 20.83 28.38 6.22
N LEU A 12 21.15 27.16 6.64
CA LEU A 12 20.33 26.00 6.33
C LEU A 12 18.99 26.33 6.98
N GLY A 13 18.22 27.17 6.29
CA GLY A 13 16.83 27.40 6.62
C GLY A 13 16.25 26.01 6.86
N ASN A 14 15.61 25.84 8.01
CA ASN A 14 14.78 24.68 8.30
C ASN A 14 13.66 24.66 7.26
N GLY A 15 13.99 24.33 6.02
CA GLY A 15 13.08 24.08 4.93
C GLY A 15 12.39 22.82 5.35
N SER A 16 11.25 22.98 6.04
CA SER A 16 10.36 21.87 6.35
C SER A 16 10.25 21.04 5.08
N LEU A 17 10.77 19.81 5.11
CA LEU A 17 10.67 18.90 3.98
C LEU A 17 9.18 18.61 3.80
N ILE A 18 8.52 19.36 2.92
CA ILE A 18 7.09 19.19 2.63
C ILE A 18 6.98 18.16 1.51
N TYR A 19 6.26 17.08 1.76
CA TYR A 19 5.96 16.08 0.76
C TYR A 19 5.05 16.66 -0.32
N LYS A 20 5.54 16.67 -1.56
CA LYS A 20 4.76 17.02 -2.75
C LYS A 20 4.36 15.73 -3.48
N PRO A 21 3.06 15.42 -3.61
CA PRO A 21 2.63 14.21 -4.29
C PRO A 21 2.93 14.34 -5.79
N SER A 22 3.53 13.31 -6.37
CA SER A 22 3.73 13.25 -7.82
C SER A 22 2.42 12.91 -8.55
N VAL A 23 2.27 13.41 -9.77
CA VAL A 23 1.12 13.10 -10.64
C VAL A 23 0.99 11.60 -10.86
N LEU A 24 2.11 10.88 -10.90
CA LEU A 24 2.16 9.42 -11.04
C LEU A 24 1.34 8.69 -9.97
N TRP A 25 1.40 9.12 -8.70
CA TRP A 25 0.63 8.48 -7.63
C TRP A 25 -0.87 8.64 -7.80
N LYS A 26 -1.31 9.78 -8.35
CA LYS A 26 -2.73 10.02 -8.65
C LYS A 26 -3.20 9.15 -9.81
N VAL A 27 -2.40 9.04 -10.88
CA VAL A 27 -2.71 8.17 -12.02
C VAL A 27 -2.81 6.71 -11.57
N LEU A 28 -1.83 6.24 -10.78
CA LEU A 28 -1.86 4.89 -10.21
C LEU A 28 -3.07 4.65 -9.31
N PHE A 29 -3.48 5.65 -8.52
CA PHE A 29 -4.69 5.55 -7.70
C PHE A 29 -5.94 5.37 -8.56
N PHE A 30 -6.12 6.18 -9.59
CA PHE A 30 -7.27 6.06 -10.50
C PHE A 30 -7.25 4.78 -11.34
N LEU A 31 -6.08 4.19 -11.57
CA LEU A 31 -5.96 2.91 -12.26
C LEU A 31 -6.29 1.73 -11.33
N LEU A 32 -5.79 1.74 -10.09
CA LEU A 32 -5.93 0.62 -9.16
C LEU A 32 -7.30 0.56 -8.49
N VAL A 33 -7.97 1.69 -8.25
CA VAL A 33 -9.29 1.71 -7.59
C VAL A 33 -10.34 0.92 -8.39
N PRO A 34 -10.55 1.16 -9.70
CA PRO A 34 -11.52 0.37 -10.47
C PRO A 34 -11.17 -1.11 -10.52
N ILE A 35 -9.89 -1.45 -10.64
CA ILE A 35 -9.42 -2.85 -10.66
C ILE A 35 -9.80 -3.55 -9.35
N GLU A 36 -9.53 -2.91 -8.21
CA GLU A 36 -9.90 -3.46 -6.91
C GLU A 36 -11.42 -3.59 -6.76
N LEU A 37 -12.19 -2.56 -7.15
CA LEU A 37 -13.64 -2.60 -7.05
C LEU A 37 -14.23 -3.77 -7.86
N THR A 38 -13.72 -4.02 -9.06
CA THR A 38 -14.10 -5.19 -9.86
C THR A 38 -13.68 -6.49 -9.17
N SER A 39 -12.46 -6.57 -8.63
CA SER A 39 -11.99 -7.77 -7.92
C SER A 39 -12.82 -8.08 -6.67
N GLN A 40 -13.20 -7.07 -5.88
CA GLN A 40 -14.07 -7.24 -4.72
C GLN A 40 -15.48 -7.64 -5.16
N TYR A 41 -16.03 -7.00 -6.21
CA TYR A 41 -17.32 -7.38 -6.76
C TYR A 41 -17.35 -8.85 -7.17
N GLU A 42 -16.33 -9.33 -7.89
CA GLU A 42 -16.22 -10.74 -8.29
C GLU A 42 -16.13 -11.67 -7.08
N ALA A 43 -15.36 -11.30 -6.06
CA ALA A 43 -15.23 -12.07 -4.83
C ALA A 43 -16.57 -12.26 -4.10
N PHE A 44 -17.41 -11.22 -4.06
CA PHE A 44 -18.73 -11.28 -3.41
C PHE A 44 -19.82 -11.91 -4.31
N ALA A 45 -19.78 -11.69 -5.62
CA ALA A 45 -20.82 -12.16 -6.54
C ALA A 45 -20.66 -13.64 -6.90
N TYR A 46 -19.43 -14.09 -7.18
CA TYR A 46 -19.15 -15.46 -7.62
C TYR A 46 -18.63 -16.35 -6.48
N ASN A 47 -17.88 -15.78 -5.54
CA ASN A 47 -17.22 -16.50 -4.45
C ASN A 47 -16.56 -17.82 -4.92
N GLU A 48 -15.74 -17.74 -5.98
CA GLU A 48 -15.14 -18.90 -6.65
C GLU A 48 -14.35 -19.81 -5.70
N TYR A 49 -13.78 -19.22 -4.64
CA TYR A 49 -12.97 -19.91 -3.64
C TYR A 49 -13.79 -20.44 -2.45
N ASN A 50 -15.12 -20.34 -2.51
CA ASN A 50 -16.06 -20.72 -1.45
C ASN A 50 -15.64 -20.21 -0.06
N GLN A 51 -15.12 -18.98 -0.02
CA GLN A 51 -14.63 -18.38 1.20
C GLN A 51 -15.80 -18.01 2.11
N PRO A 52 -15.63 -18.11 3.43
CA PRO A 52 -16.69 -17.76 4.36
C PRO A 52 -16.93 -16.24 4.33
N ILE A 53 -18.19 -15.83 4.52
CA ILE A 53 -18.59 -14.42 4.36
C ILE A 53 -17.84 -13.47 5.30
N TRP A 54 -17.49 -13.92 6.51
CA TRP A 54 -16.71 -13.12 7.45
C TRP A 54 -15.30 -12.80 6.91
N TRP A 55 -14.72 -13.70 6.13
CA TRP A 55 -13.42 -13.48 5.49
C TRP A 55 -13.52 -12.50 4.34
N LEU A 56 -14.59 -12.57 3.53
CA LEU A 56 -14.86 -11.59 2.48
C LEU A 56 -15.02 -10.18 3.06
N ILE A 57 -15.77 -10.04 4.15
CA ILE A 57 -15.92 -8.76 4.86
C ILE A 57 -14.58 -8.28 5.45
N ALA A 58 -13.82 -9.16 6.12
CA ALA A 58 -12.53 -8.81 6.69
C ALA A 58 -11.54 -8.33 5.61
N SER A 59 -11.47 -9.04 4.50
CA SER A 59 -10.62 -8.66 3.37
C SER A 59 -11.08 -7.33 2.75
N LEU A 60 -12.37 -7.12 2.53
CA LEU A 60 -12.91 -5.83 2.08
C LEU A 60 -12.47 -4.67 2.99
N ILE A 61 -12.54 -4.83 4.32
CA ILE A 61 -12.11 -3.81 5.28
C ILE A 61 -10.61 -3.54 5.16
N ILE A 62 -9.79 -4.59 5.01
CA ILE A 62 -8.34 -4.47 4.88
C ILE A 62 -7.99 -3.72 3.58
N TYR A 63 -8.51 -4.14 2.43
CA TYR A 63 -8.20 -3.46 1.16
C TYR A 63 -8.78 -2.05 1.09
N THR A 64 -9.94 -1.80 1.70
CA THR A 64 -10.47 -0.42 1.84
C THR A 64 -9.51 0.45 2.66
N THR A 65 -9.00 -0.06 3.78
CA THR A 65 -8.02 0.65 4.62
C THR A 65 -6.72 0.91 3.86
N TYR A 66 -6.29 -0.04 3.02
CA TYR A 66 -5.17 0.14 2.10
C TYR A 66 -5.41 1.31 1.14
N PHE A 67 -6.56 1.36 0.47
CA PHE A 67 -6.89 2.44 -0.46
C PHE A 67 -7.00 3.80 0.23
N VAL A 68 -7.43 3.85 1.49
CA VAL A 68 -7.38 5.07 2.31
C VAL A 68 -5.93 5.54 2.51
N GLY A 69 -5.00 4.64 2.81
CA GLY A 69 -3.58 4.97 2.92
C GLY A 69 -2.98 5.40 1.59
N PHE A 70 -3.37 4.73 0.51
CA PHE A 70 -2.92 5.08 -0.83
C PHE A 70 -3.44 6.44 -1.30
N PHE A 71 -4.70 6.76 -1.00
CA PHE A 71 -5.26 8.10 -1.21
C PHE A 71 -4.46 9.16 -0.42
N GLY A 72 -4.13 8.88 0.84
CA GLY A 72 -3.26 9.73 1.64
C GLY A 72 -1.92 10.01 0.98
N LEU A 73 -1.30 9.00 0.36
CA LEU A 73 -0.06 9.13 -0.41
C LEU A 73 -0.28 9.95 -1.69
N ALA A 74 -1.30 9.63 -2.49
CA ALA A 74 -1.53 10.23 -3.80
C ALA A 74 -1.94 11.71 -3.74
N PHE A 75 -2.62 12.12 -2.67
CA PHE A 75 -3.12 13.49 -2.50
C PHE A 75 -2.40 14.26 -1.39
N ALA A 76 -1.34 13.69 -0.81
CA ALA A 76 -0.64 14.25 0.34
C ALA A 76 -1.62 14.65 1.44
N LYS A 77 -2.44 13.71 1.88
CA LYS A 77 -3.37 13.87 3.01
C LYS A 77 -2.91 13.00 4.17
N LYS A 78 -2.89 13.59 5.36
CA LYS A 78 -2.67 12.86 6.61
C LYS A 78 -3.96 12.17 7.01
N ILE A 79 -3.95 10.84 6.97
CA ILE A 79 -5.08 10.03 7.39
C ILE A 79 -4.55 9.00 8.39
N GLY A 80 -5.17 8.93 9.57
CA GLY A 80 -4.70 8.08 10.66
C GLY A 80 -3.41 8.59 11.30
N ASN A 81 -2.58 7.67 11.78
CA ASN A 81 -1.33 7.96 12.49
C ASN A 81 -0.17 7.11 11.95
N ALA A 82 1.07 7.59 12.04
CA ALA A 82 2.23 6.82 11.58
C ALA A 82 2.37 5.44 12.26
N ARG A 83 1.96 5.33 13.53
CA ARG A 83 1.94 4.05 14.28
C ARG A 83 0.89 3.08 13.73
N PHE A 84 -0.28 3.59 13.35
CA PHE A 84 -1.33 2.79 12.72
C PHE A 84 -0.82 2.16 11.42
N TRP A 85 -0.21 2.94 10.54
CA TRP A 85 0.35 2.43 9.27
C TRP A 85 1.53 1.47 9.47
N ALA A 86 2.30 1.63 10.55
CA ALA A 86 3.33 0.68 10.91
C ALA A 86 2.75 -0.68 11.35
N PHE A 87 1.63 -0.67 12.06
CA PHE A 87 0.91 -1.89 12.48
C PHE A 87 0.09 -2.50 11.34
N PHE A 88 -0.46 -1.69 10.44
CA PHE A 88 -1.27 -2.16 9.33
C PHE A 88 -0.44 -2.91 8.26
N LEU A 89 0.83 -2.52 8.08
CA LEU A 89 1.72 -3.14 7.11
C LEU A 89 1.90 -4.67 7.29
N PRO A 90 2.18 -5.23 8.48
CA PRO A 90 2.20 -6.68 8.66
C PRO A 90 0.83 -7.34 8.47
N VAL A 91 -0.28 -6.64 8.76
CA VAL A 91 -1.64 -7.18 8.54
C VAL A 91 -1.91 -7.41 7.06
N ILE A 92 -1.59 -6.44 6.20
CA ILE A 92 -1.78 -6.60 4.74
C ILE A 92 -0.85 -7.69 4.18
N ILE A 93 0.41 -7.75 4.63
CA ILE A 93 1.35 -8.81 4.24
C ILE A 93 0.81 -10.19 4.60
N ALA A 94 0.36 -10.38 5.85
CA ALA A 94 -0.19 -11.65 6.29
C ALA A 94 -1.45 -12.04 5.50
N THR A 95 -2.30 -11.07 5.17
CA THR A 95 -3.51 -11.29 4.37
C THR A 95 -3.17 -11.72 2.94
N ASP A 96 -2.21 -11.06 2.30
CA ASP A 96 -1.77 -11.42 0.94
C ASP A 96 -1.09 -12.79 0.91
N ILE A 97 -0.26 -13.12 1.92
CA ILE A 97 0.34 -14.45 2.07
C ILE A 97 -0.74 -15.52 2.21
N TYR A 98 -1.74 -15.28 3.07
CA TYR A 98 -2.86 -16.21 3.23
C TYR A 98 -3.63 -16.40 1.91
N LYS A 99 -3.99 -15.32 1.23
CA LYS A 99 -4.69 -15.39 -0.06
C LYS A 99 -3.89 -16.18 -1.09
N LEU A 100 -2.60 -15.87 -1.26
CA LEU A 100 -1.72 -16.62 -2.17
C LEU A 100 -1.65 -18.10 -1.80
N GLY A 101 -1.52 -18.41 -0.51
CA GLY A 101 -1.53 -19.78 -0.02
C GLY A 101 -2.83 -20.51 -0.36
N THR A 102 -3.98 -19.87 -0.13
CA THR A 102 -5.28 -20.45 -0.48
C THR A 102 -5.37 -20.73 -1.98
N VAL A 103 -5.02 -19.79 -2.85
CA VAL A 103 -5.04 -19.97 -4.31
C VAL A 103 -4.18 -21.17 -4.74
N ILE A 104 -2.97 -21.30 -4.19
CA ILE A 104 -2.06 -22.41 -4.51
C ILE A 104 -2.65 -23.77 -4.10
N ILE A 105 -3.28 -23.82 -2.92
CA ILE A 105 -3.82 -25.06 -2.33
C ILE A 105 -5.14 -25.45 -3.00
N THR A 106 -6.08 -24.51 -3.16
CA THR A 106 -7.45 -24.80 -3.60
C THR A 106 -7.55 -25.09 -5.09
N MET A 107 -6.72 -24.46 -5.92
CA MET A 107 -6.88 -24.62 -7.35
C MET A 107 -6.38 -25.97 -7.89
N ASN A 108 -5.67 -26.79 -7.08
CA ASN A 108 -5.12 -28.11 -7.45
C ASN A 108 -4.62 -28.17 -8.91
N MET A 109 -3.99 -27.09 -9.37
CA MET A 109 -3.62 -26.95 -10.79
C MET A 109 -2.31 -27.68 -11.04
N ALA A 110 -2.08 -28.06 -12.30
CA ALA A 110 -0.75 -28.46 -12.74
C ALA A 110 0.29 -27.42 -12.28
N VAL A 111 1.44 -27.90 -11.81
CA VAL A 111 2.52 -27.10 -11.20
C VAL A 111 2.82 -25.80 -11.97
N LEU A 112 2.77 -25.86 -13.31
CA LEU A 112 2.99 -24.72 -14.21
C LEU A 112 1.97 -23.58 -14.02
N LYS A 113 0.67 -23.87 -13.85
CA LYS A 113 -0.36 -22.84 -13.65
C LYS A 113 -0.20 -22.14 -12.30
N ASN A 114 0.14 -22.89 -11.25
CA ASN A 114 0.43 -22.31 -9.93
C ASN A 114 1.64 -21.37 -10.00
N GLN A 115 2.71 -21.75 -10.72
CA GLN A 115 3.88 -20.90 -10.92
C GLN A 115 3.54 -19.60 -11.66
N MET A 116 2.73 -19.68 -12.72
CA MET A 116 2.27 -18.50 -13.46
C MET A 116 1.43 -17.56 -12.59
N ALA A 117 0.50 -18.10 -11.81
CA ALA A 117 -0.32 -17.30 -10.90
C ALA A 117 0.53 -16.58 -9.85
N VAL A 118 1.48 -17.28 -9.22
CA VAL A 118 2.41 -16.68 -8.25
C VAL A 118 3.25 -15.58 -8.91
N LEU A 119 3.77 -15.81 -10.11
CA LEU A 119 4.60 -14.86 -10.83
C LEU A 119 3.84 -13.58 -11.22
N MET A 120 2.54 -13.67 -11.49
CA MET A 120 1.69 -12.51 -11.77
C MET A 120 1.24 -11.76 -10.51
N ILE A 121 0.85 -12.47 -9.45
CA ILE A 121 0.24 -11.86 -8.25
C ILE A 121 1.32 -11.28 -7.32
N THR A 122 2.48 -11.92 -7.20
CA THR A 122 3.53 -11.50 -6.26
C THR A 122 4.05 -10.08 -6.52
N PRO A 123 4.34 -9.66 -7.77
CA PRO A 123 4.75 -8.28 -8.05
C PRO A 123 3.68 -7.26 -7.64
N LEU A 124 2.41 -7.59 -7.85
CA LEU A 124 1.29 -6.74 -7.44
C LEU A 124 1.27 -6.60 -5.91
N ALA A 125 1.34 -7.70 -5.16
CA ALA A 125 1.36 -7.70 -3.70
C ALA A 125 2.54 -6.89 -3.14
N LEU A 126 3.75 -7.09 -3.67
CA LEU A 126 4.94 -6.32 -3.29
C LEU A 126 4.76 -4.82 -3.55
N PHE A 127 4.09 -4.47 -4.64
CA PHE A 127 3.77 -3.08 -4.97
C PHE A 127 2.78 -2.46 -3.97
N LEU A 128 1.75 -3.21 -3.54
CA LEU A 128 0.83 -2.77 -2.50
C LEU A 128 1.58 -2.51 -1.19
N TRP A 129 2.47 -3.41 -0.78
CA TRP A 129 3.27 -3.25 0.44
C TRP A 129 4.18 -2.02 0.36
N PHE A 130 4.80 -1.80 -0.81
CA PHE A 130 5.64 -0.63 -1.06
C PHE A 130 4.88 0.69 -0.90
N ILE A 131 3.62 0.75 -1.34
CA ILE A 131 2.78 1.94 -1.21
C ILE A 131 2.56 2.30 0.26
N ILE A 132 2.17 1.34 1.11
CA ILE A 132 1.95 1.59 2.54
C ILE A 132 3.27 1.92 3.24
N PHE A 133 4.35 1.21 2.91
CA PHE A 133 5.68 1.52 3.44
C PHE A 133 6.10 2.95 3.10
N ARG A 134 5.91 3.37 1.85
CA ARG A 134 6.22 4.72 1.41
C ARG A 134 5.34 5.75 2.11
N TYR A 135 4.04 5.50 2.22
CA TYR A 135 3.11 6.38 2.93
C TYR A 135 3.53 6.61 4.37
N ARG A 136 3.86 5.54 5.12
CA ARG A 136 4.42 5.64 6.47
C ARG A 136 5.69 6.50 6.52
N LYS A 137 6.61 6.34 5.57
CA LYS A 137 7.87 7.09 5.53
C LYS A 137 7.63 8.59 5.26
N VAL A 138 6.72 8.91 4.34
CA VAL A 138 6.42 10.30 4.00
C VAL A 138 5.42 10.97 4.94
N PHE A 139 4.75 10.20 5.79
CA PHE A 139 3.66 10.65 6.68
C PHE A 139 4.01 11.92 7.47
N ARG A 140 5.22 12.00 8.03
CA ARG A 140 5.66 13.16 8.85
C ARG A 140 5.86 14.44 8.03
N TYR A 141 6.02 14.30 6.72
CA TYR A 141 6.33 15.38 5.77
C TYR A 141 5.08 15.87 5.02
N ILE A 142 3.95 15.17 5.14
CA ILE A 142 2.68 15.61 4.58
C ILE A 142 2.22 16.86 5.35
N LYS A 143 1.63 17.85 4.68
CA LYS A 143 1.09 19.04 5.34
C LYS A 143 -0.30 18.74 5.90
#